data_AF-A0A6V7JVC8-F1
#
_entry.id   AF-A0A6V7JVC8-F1
#
_cell.length_a   1.000
_cell.length_b   1.000
_cell.length_c   1.000
_cell.angle_alpha   90.00
_cell.angle_beta   90.00
_cell.angle_gamma   90.00
#
_symmetry.space_group_name_H-M   'P 1'
#
loop_
_entity.id
_entity.type
_entity.pdbx_description
1 polymer ?
#
loop_
_entity_poly.entity_id
_entity_poly.type
_entity_poly.pdbx_seq_one_letter_code
_entity_poly.pdbx_strand_id
1 'polypeptide(L)'
;PLKNAKIVGCTHINAQTAVLIETLVELGAQVRWAACNIYSTQNEVAAALAHAGYPVFAWRGETEEDFWWCIDKCIAAENWQPNMILDDGGDATHLMLKKYNAMFKMIQ
;
A
#
# COMPACT_ATOMS: atom_id res chain seq x y z
N PRO A 1 11.44 15.72 -0.16
CA PRO A 1 10.92 16.03 -1.52
C PRO A 1 9.50 15.52 -1.78
N LEU A 2 9.06 14.47 -1.08
CA LEU A 2 7.73 13.88 -1.19
C LEU A 2 6.71 14.47 -0.22
N LYS A 3 6.94 15.69 0.28
CA LYS A 3 5.99 16.37 1.17
C LYS A 3 4.62 16.44 0.48
N ASN A 4 3.58 16.01 1.20
CA ASN A 4 2.19 15.90 0.72
C ASN A 4 1.91 14.75 -0.26
N ALA A 5 2.90 13.93 -0.63
CA ALA A 5 2.63 12.68 -1.32
C ALA A 5 1.85 11.75 -0.38
N LYS A 6 0.76 11.18 -0.89
CA LYS A 6 -0.10 10.21 -0.23
C LYS A 6 -0.13 8.96 -1.11
N ILE A 7 0.80 8.07 -0.83
CA ILE A 7 1.12 6.92 -1.68
C ILE A 7 0.32 5.70 -1.20
N VAL A 8 -0.43 5.08 -2.12
CA VAL A 8 -0.89 3.70 -1.95
C VAL A 8 0.13 2.78 -2.60
N GLY A 9 0.71 1.88 -1.81
CA GLY A 9 1.67 0.88 -2.26
C GLY A 9 1.02 -0.51 -2.34
N CYS A 10 1.30 -1.22 -3.44
CA CYS A 10 0.93 -2.61 -3.62
C CYS A 10 2.13 -3.36 -4.23
N THR A 11 2.92 -3.99 -3.37
CA THR A 11 4.14 -4.72 -3.77
C THR A 11 4.36 -5.92 -2.86
N HIS A 12 5.33 -6.77 -3.17
CA HIS A 12 5.77 -7.80 -2.22
C HIS A 12 6.21 -7.16 -0.90
N ILE A 13 5.82 -7.72 0.25
CA ILE A 13 6.26 -7.23 1.57
C ILE A 13 7.42 -8.09 2.05
N ASN A 14 8.62 -7.55 1.90
CA ASN A 14 9.89 -8.13 2.34
C ASN A 14 10.78 -7.02 2.94
N ALA A 15 11.95 -7.40 3.47
CA ALA A 15 12.87 -6.45 4.08
C ALA A 15 13.28 -5.29 3.14
N GLN A 16 13.38 -5.55 1.84
CA GLN A 16 13.71 -4.53 0.84
C GLN A 16 12.59 -3.51 0.67
N THR A 17 11.34 -3.95 0.62
CA THR A 17 10.16 -3.09 0.59
C THR A 17 10.01 -2.30 1.88
N ALA A 18 10.37 -2.86 3.04
CA ALA A 18 10.39 -2.10 4.28
C ALA A 18 11.33 -0.89 4.20
N VAL A 19 12.55 -1.09 3.70
CA VAL A 19 13.50 0.02 3.49
C VAL A 19 12.96 1.04 2.48
N LEU A 20 12.26 0.59 1.44
CA LEU A 20 11.57 1.48 0.49
C LEU A 20 10.50 2.33 1.20
N ILE A 21 9.63 1.71 1.99
CA ILE A 21 8.56 2.38 2.76
C ILE A 21 9.16 3.44 3.69
N GLU A 22 10.17 3.07 4.47
CA GLU A 22 10.87 3.97 5.39
C GLU A 22 11.50 5.14 4.63
N THR A 23 12.14 4.87 3.48
CA THR A 23 12.74 5.91 2.64
C THR A 23 11.70 6.89 2.10
N LEU A 24 10.54 6.43 1.64
CA LEU A 24 9.47 7.30 1.15
C LEU A 24 8.97 8.24 2.25
N VAL A 25 8.79 7.70 3.46
CA VAL A 25 8.37 8.47 4.63
C VAL A 25 9.45 9.48 5.05
N GLU A 26 10.72 9.09 5.08
CA GLU A 26 11.86 9.98 5.36
C GLU A 26 11.93 11.14 4.37
N LEU A 27 11.57 10.90 3.10
CA LEU A 27 11.48 11.94 2.07
C LEU A 27 10.22 12.83 2.21
N GLY A 28 9.32 12.53 3.14
CA GLY A 28 8.15 13.33 3.53
C GLY A 28 6.80 12.80 3.05
N ALA A 29 6.73 11.58 2.51
CA ALA A 29 5.48 10.98 2.06
C ALA A 29 4.65 10.44 3.24
N GLN A 30 3.34 10.37 3.05
CA GLN A 30 2.45 9.52 3.81
C GLN A 30 2.17 8.27 2.97
N VAL A 31 2.14 7.10 3.59
CA VAL A 31 2.08 5.81 2.90
C VAL A 31 1.03 4.89 3.53
N ARG A 32 0.44 4.02 2.72
CA ARG A 32 -0.39 2.89 3.13
C ARG A 32 -0.08 1.72 2.20
N TRP A 33 0.12 0.52 2.74
CA TRP A 33 0.70 -0.59 1.98
C TRP A 33 -0.08 -1.89 2.09
N ALA A 34 -0.25 -2.57 0.95
CA ALA A 34 -0.77 -3.92 0.82
C ALA A 34 0.23 -4.81 0.06
N ALA A 35 0.06 -6.13 0.16
CA ALA A 35 0.81 -7.07 -0.64
C ALA A 35 0.25 -7.15 -2.07
N CYS A 36 1.11 -7.40 -3.08
CA CYS A 36 0.68 -7.75 -4.44
C CYS A 36 0.58 -9.27 -4.69
N ASN A 37 0.88 -10.09 -3.67
CA ASN A 37 0.76 -11.54 -3.77
C ASN A 37 0.56 -12.18 -2.38
N ILE A 38 -0.46 -13.02 -2.27
CA ILE A 38 -0.92 -13.68 -1.04
C ILE A 38 0.13 -14.53 -0.32
N TYR A 39 1.21 -14.97 -0.99
CA TYR A 39 2.27 -15.79 -0.39
C TYR A 39 3.57 -15.05 -0.15
N SER A 40 3.67 -13.80 -0.62
CA SER A 40 4.94 -13.08 -0.69
C SER A 40 5.33 -12.34 0.59
N THR A 41 4.36 -12.07 1.45
CA THR A 41 4.59 -11.35 2.70
C THR A 41 5.52 -12.12 3.63
N GLN A 42 6.55 -11.44 4.14
CA GLN A 42 7.33 -11.84 5.30
C GLN A 42 6.64 -11.27 6.54
N ASN A 43 5.99 -12.12 7.34
CA ASN A 43 5.12 -11.68 8.44
C ASN A 43 5.86 -10.87 9.49
N GLU A 44 7.10 -11.25 9.79
CA GLU A 44 8.00 -10.54 10.69
C GLU A 44 8.29 -9.11 10.20
N VAL A 45 8.40 -8.91 8.88
CA VAL A 45 8.60 -7.58 8.28
C VAL A 45 7.33 -6.76 8.33
N ALA A 46 6.18 -7.34 7.96
CA ALA A 46 4.88 -6.68 8.07
C ALA A 46 4.60 -6.26 9.54
N ALA A 47 4.92 -7.12 10.50
CA ALA A 47 4.79 -6.84 11.92
C ALA A 47 5.73 -5.72 12.38
N ALA A 48 6.99 -5.70 11.92
CA ALA A 48 7.93 -4.63 12.24
C ALA A 48 7.46 -3.27 11.71
N LEU A 49 6.98 -3.22 10.47
CA LEU A 49 6.41 -2.01 9.87
C LEU A 49 5.16 -1.53 10.64
N ALA A 50 4.25 -2.44 10.97
CA ALA A 50 3.07 -2.11 11.76
C ALA A 50 3.44 -1.60 13.17
N HIS A 51 4.43 -2.22 13.81
CA HIS A 51 4.94 -1.78 15.12
C HIS A 51 5.57 -0.39 15.07
N ALA A 52 6.26 -0.06 13.98
CA ALA A 52 6.81 1.27 13.72
C ALA A 52 5.75 2.33 13.35
N GLY A 53 4.47 1.93 13.24
CA GLY A 53 3.35 2.83 12.97
C GLY A 53 3.02 3.03 11.48
N TYR A 54 3.64 2.26 10.58
CA TYR A 54 3.28 2.29 9.16
C TYR A 54 1.94 1.54 8.94
N PRO A 55 0.98 2.12 8.21
CA PRO A 55 -0.27 1.43 7.86
C PRO A 55 -0.02 0.34 6.82
N VAL A 56 0.26 -0.88 7.29
CA VAL A 56 0.48 -2.06 6.47
C VAL A 56 -0.64 -3.08 6.72
N PHE A 57 -1.27 -3.52 5.64
CA PHE A 57 -2.35 -4.51 5.64
C PHE A 57 -1.89 -5.66 4.77
N ALA A 58 -1.18 -6.62 5.37
CA ALA A 58 -0.74 -7.82 4.68
C ALA A 58 -0.30 -8.92 5.65
N TRP A 59 -0.46 -10.17 5.23
CA TRP A 59 0.15 -11.33 5.86
C TRP A 59 0.37 -12.45 4.85
N ARG A 60 1.18 -13.43 5.21
CA ARG A 60 1.42 -14.62 4.39
C ARG A 60 0.23 -15.56 4.49
N GLY A 61 -0.27 -16.01 3.34
CA GLY A 61 -1.42 -16.91 3.25
C GLY A 61 -2.75 -16.18 3.36
N GLU A 62 -2.84 -14.95 2.86
CA GLU A 62 -4.10 -14.25 2.64
C GLU A 62 -5.05 -15.12 1.79
N THR A 63 -6.35 -15.05 2.10
CA THR A 63 -7.37 -15.47 1.12
C THR A 63 -7.48 -14.43 0.01
N GLU A 64 -8.13 -14.78 -1.10
CA GLU A 64 -8.40 -13.80 -2.17
C GLU A 64 -9.26 -12.62 -1.67
N GLU A 65 -10.21 -12.88 -0.76
CA GLU A 65 -11.02 -11.83 -0.15
C GLU A 65 -10.17 -10.89 0.70
N ASP A 66 -9.28 -11.44 1.54
CA ASP A 66 -8.35 -10.66 2.36
C ASP A 66 -7.43 -9.80 1.51
N PHE A 67 -6.90 -10.36 0.41
CA PHE A 67 -6.04 -9.66 -0.52
C PHE A 67 -6.71 -8.39 -1.07
N TRP A 68 -7.92 -8.52 -1.61
CA TRP A 68 -8.66 -7.37 -2.12
C TRP A 68 -9.05 -6.40 -1.01
N TRP A 69 -9.39 -6.90 0.17
CA TRP A 69 -9.67 -6.07 1.34
C TRP A 69 -8.45 -5.25 1.78
N CYS A 70 -7.25 -5.82 1.77
CA CYS A 70 -6.01 -5.14 2.11
C CYS A 70 -5.74 -3.95 1.19
N ILE A 71 -5.87 -4.14 -0.12
CA ILE A 71 -5.73 -3.06 -1.10
C ILE A 71 -6.82 -1.99 -0.88
N ASP A 72 -8.06 -2.41 -0.67
CA ASP A 72 -9.20 -1.51 -0.40
C ASP A 72 -8.98 -0.64 0.85
N LYS A 73 -8.44 -1.24 1.92
CA LYS A 73 -8.08 -0.53 3.17
C LYS A 73 -6.94 0.46 3.01
N CYS A 74 -6.07 0.28 2.03
CA CYS A 74 -5.06 1.26 1.67
C CYS A 74 -5.68 2.46 0.92
N ILE A 75 -6.66 2.22 0.05
CA ILE A 75 -7.28 3.25 -0.79
C ILE A 75 -8.33 4.07 -0.03
N ALA A 76 -9.23 3.41 0.70
CA ALA A 76 -10.46 4.01 1.24
C ALA A 76 -10.40 4.26 2.76
N ALA A 77 -9.29 4.83 3.24
CA ALA A 77 -9.14 5.19 4.64
C ALA A 77 -9.83 6.54 4.97
N GLU A 78 -10.22 6.72 6.23
CA GLU A 78 -10.80 7.99 6.69
C GLU A 78 -9.76 9.11 6.67
N ASN A 79 -10.17 10.32 6.27
CA ASN A 79 -9.30 11.51 6.12
C ASN A 79 -8.09 11.28 5.19
N TRP A 80 -8.20 10.29 4.29
CA TRP A 80 -7.19 9.91 3.33
C TRP A 80 -7.69 10.09 1.90
N GLN A 81 -6.82 10.61 1.04
CA GLN A 81 -7.06 10.69 -0.39
C GLN A 81 -5.71 10.46 -1.08
N PRO A 82 -5.46 9.27 -1.64
CA PRO A 82 -4.20 9.00 -2.31
C PRO A 82 -4.06 9.88 -3.55
N ASN A 83 -2.85 10.35 -3.79
CA ASN A 83 -2.48 11.15 -4.97
C ASN A 83 -1.33 10.53 -5.76
N MET A 84 -0.91 9.32 -5.38
CA MET A 84 0.14 8.55 -6.04
C MET A 84 -0.13 7.05 -5.83
N ILE A 85 0.17 6.25 -6.85
CA ILE A 85 0.16 4.78 -6.78
C ILE A 85 1.59 4.29 -6.99
N LEU A 86 2.04 3.35 -6.15
CA LEU A 86 3.23 2.56 -6.38
C LEU A 86 2.80 1.09 -6.46
N ASP A 87 2.88 0.51 -7.65
CA ASP A 87 2.25 -0.78 -7.96
C ASP A 87 3.26 -1.76 -8.57
N ASP A 88 3.10 -3.04 -8.23
CA ASP A 88 3.82 -4.17 -8.80
C ASP A 88 2.79 -5.26 -9.15
N GLY A 89 2.48 -5.40 -10.44
CA GLY A 89 1.44 -6.31 -10.95
C GLY A 89 0.15 -5.60 -11.42
N GLY A 90 -0.12 -4.39 -10.93
CA GLY A 90 -1.21 -3.55 -11.43
C GLY A 90 -2.56 -3.70 -10.71
N ASP A 91 -2.64 -4.49 -9.63
CA ASP A 91 -3.89 -4.76 -8.91
C ASP A 91 -4.45 -3.53 -8.20
N ALA A 92 -3.58 -2.70 -7.60
CA ALA A 92 -4.04 -1.45 -6.98
C ALA A 92 -4.52 -0.45 -8.03
N THR A 93 -3.80 -0.33 -9.14
CA THR A 93 -4.20 0.47 -10.31
C THR A 93 -5.53 0.00 -10.84
N HIS A 94 -5.72 -1.32 -11.01
CA HIS A 94 -6.96 -1.91 -11.49
C HIS A 94 -8.12 -1.62 -10.54
N LEU A 95 -7.95 -1.85 -9.24
CA LEU A 95 -9.00 -1.63 -8.25
C LEU A 95 -9.38 -0.14 -8.19
N MET A 96 -8.41 0.77 -8.20
CA MET A 96 -8.68 2.20 -8.23
C MET A 96 -9.41 2.62 -9.51
N LEU A 97 -8.97 2.15 -10.68
CA LEU A 97 -9.64 2.46 -11.95
C LEU A 97 -11.09 1.96 -11.98
N LYS A 98 -11.36 0.76 -11.46
CA LYS A 98 -12.67 0.11 -11.53
C LYS A 98 -13.63 0.57 -10.43
N LYS A 99 -13.18 0.61 -9.18
CA LYS A 99 -14.02 0.89 -8.01
C LYS A 99 -13.96 2.36 -7.58
N TYR A 100 -12.82 3.02 -7.76
CA TYR A 100 -12.57 4.39 -7.31
C TYR A 100 -12.23 5.36 -8.46
N ASN A 101 -12.87 5.20 -9.62
CA ASN A 101 -12.53 5.91 -10.86
C ASN A 101 -12.43 7.44 -10.70
N ALA A 102 -13.29 8.05 -9.87
CA ALA A 102 -13.23 9.48 -9.58
C ALA A 102 -11.93 9.88 -8.86
N MET A 103 -11.48 9.07 -7.90
CA MET A 103 -10.20 9.24 -7.19
C MET A 103 -9.02 8.92 -8.12
N PHE A 104 -9.12 7.88 -8.94
CA PHE A 104 -8.09 7.51 -9.91
C PHE A 104 -7.76 8.65 -10.87
N LYS A 105 -8.77 9.36 -11.38
CA LYS A 105 -8.60 10.54 -12.24
C LYS A 105 -7.94 11.74 -11.56
N MET A 106 -7.84 11.74 -10.24
CA MET A 106 -7.21 12.81 -9.45
C MET A 106 -5.75 12.52 -9.12
N ILE A 107 -5.27 11.30 -9.38
CA ILE A 107 -3.85 10.95 -9.27
C ILE A 107 -3.14 11.63 -10.44
N GLN A 108 -2.10 12.40 -10.14
CA GLN A 108 -1.29 13.13 -11.13
C GLN A 108 -0.06 12.34 -11.54
#